data_AF-A0A957N097-F1
#
_entry.id   AF-A0A957N097-F1
#
_cell.length_a   1.000
_cell.length_b   1.000
_cell.length_c   1.000
_cell.angle_alpha   90.00
_cell.angle_beta   90.00
_cell.angle_gamma   90.00
#
_symmetry.space_group_name_H-M   'P 1'
#
loop_
_entity.id
_entity.type
_entity.pdbx_description
1 polymer ?
#
loop_
_entity_poly.entity_id
_entity_poly.type
_entity_poly.pdbx_seq_one_letter_code
_entity_poly.pdbx_strand_id
1 'polypeptide(L)'
;MSRALARLRPLVFHAAFFAVTGLMMLFGIWLLAGPRSWAMQGLKLHARVSLWLLRIICGISMEVRGSENLPDGPALIVAKHQSAWDT
;
A
#
# COMPACT_ATOMS: atom_id res chain seq x y z
N MET A 1 -2.18 25.67 -11.98
CA MET A 1 -1.21 25.03 -11.05
C MET A 1 0.15 24.99 -11.74
N SER A 2 1.17 25.67 -11.21
CA SER A 2 2.49 25.71 -11.89
C SER A 2 3.08 24.30 -11.98
N ARG A 3 3.69 23.95 -13.12
CA ARG A 3 4.26 22.60 -13.38
C ARG A 3 5.27 22.16 -12.30
N ALA A 4 5.87 23.10 -11.57
CA ALA A 4 6.77 22.86 -10.44
C ALA A 4 6.05 22.27 -9.22
N LEU A 5 4.88 22.79 -8.83
CA LEU A 5 4.10 22.29 -7.70
C LEU A 5 3.55 20.88 -7.96
N ALA A 6 3.26 20.55 -9.23
CA ALA A 6 2.82 19.21 -9.62
C ALA A 6 3.91 18.14 -9.46
N ARG A 7 5.20 18.50 -9.56
CA ARG A 7 6.33 17.57 -9.38
C ARG A 7 6.74 17.37 -7.93
N LEU A 8 6.31 18.25 -7.02
CA LEU A 8 6.68 18.19 -5.60
C LEU A 8 5.91 17.09 -4.84
N ARG A 9 4.60 16.95 -5.10
CA ARG A 9 3.74 15.97 -4.40
C ARG A 9 4.24 14.52 -4.56
N PRO A 10 4.60 14.05 -5.77
CA PRO A 10 5.15 12.69 -5.95
C PRO A 10 6.49 12.48 -5.23
N LEU A 11 7.37 13.50 -5.19
CA LEU A 11 8.64 13.40 -4.48
C LEU A 11 8.43 13.28 -2.96
N VAL A 12 7.55 14.10 -2.40
CA VAL A 12 7.17 14.04 -0.99
C VAL A 12 6.54 12.67 -0.68
N PHE A 13 5.68 12.18 -1.55
CA PHE A 13 5.07 10.86 -1.40
C PHE A 13 6.12 9.74 -1.42
N HIS A 14 7.03 9.71 -2.40
CA HIS A 14 8.08 8.69 -2.45
C HIS A 14 8.97 8.72 -1.21
N ALA A 15 9.41 9.90 -0.77
CA ALA A 15 10.21 10.03 0.44
C ALA A 15 9.47 9.48 1.68
N ALA A 16 8.20 9.86 1.86
CA ALA A 16 7.37 9.37 2.95
C ALA A 16 7.12 7.86 2.86
N PHE A 17 6.82 7.35 1.66
CA PHE A 17 6.59 5.93 1.39
C PHE A 17 7.81 5.07 1.76
N PHE A 18 9.00 5.45 1.28
CA PHE A 18 10.23 4.71 1.59
C PHE A 18 10.62 4.81 3.07
N ALA A 19 10.46 5.99 3.69
CA ALA A 19 10.73 6.17 5.12
C ALA A 19 9.82 5.29 5.99
N VAL A 20 8.50 5.32 5.74
CA VAL A 20 7.53 4.50 6.47
C VAL A 20 7.76 3.01 6.20
N THR A 21 8.00 2.62 4.94
CA THR A 21 8.29 1.22 4.59
C THR A 21 9.53 0.71 5.31
N GLY A 22 10.63 1.48 5.30
CA GLY A 22 11.86 1.13 6.01
C GLY A 22 11.65 0.99 7.52
N LEU A 23 10.89 1.91 8.12
CA LEU A 23 10.53 1.86 9.55
C LEU A 23 9.70 0.60 9.88
N MET A 24 8.69 0.32 9.06
CA MET A 24 7.83 -0.85 9.21
C MET A 24 8.59 -2.16 9.01
N MET A 25 9.58 -2.21 8.12
CA MET A 25 10.44 -3.38 7.97
C MET A 25 11.37 -3.57 9.17
N LEU A 26 12.03 -2.49 9.61
CA LEU A 26 12.96 -2.52 10.74
C LEU A 26 12.28 -3.02 12.02
N PHE A 27 11.08 -2.53 12.33
CA PHE A 27 10.34 -2.97 13.50
C PHE A 27 9.47 -4.21 13.22
N GLY A 28 9.04 -4.42 11.98
CA GLY A 28 8.21 -5.54 11.58
C GLY A 28 8.95 -6.87 11.58
N ILE A 29 10.29 -6.88 11.60
CA ILE A 29 11.08 -8.11 11.67
C ILE A 29 10.68 -8.99 12.87
N TRP A 30 10.30 -8.38 13.99
CA TRP A 30 9.84 -9.08 15.19
C TRP A 30 8.53 -9.84 14.97
N LEU A 31 7.71 -9.43 14.00
CA LEU A 31 6.47 -10.12 13.65
C LEU A 31 6.74 -11.50 13.02
N LEU A 32 7.94 -11.72 12.46
CA LEU A 32 8.33 -13.01 11.87
C LEU A 32 8.60 -14.09 12.92
N ALA A 33 8.90 -13.70 14.16
CA ALA A 33 9.07 -14.65 15.26
C ALA A 33 7.73 -15.21 15.78
N GLY A 34 6.62 -14.56 15.43
CA GLY A 34 5.28 -14.97 15.82
C GLY A 34 4.55 -15.79 14.75
N PRO A 35 3.26 -16.07 14.97
CA PRO A 35 2.40 -16.71 13.98
C PRO A 35 2.38 -15.92 12.66
N ARG A 36 2.32 -16.63 11.52
CA ARG A 36 2.25 -16.02 10.17
C ARG A 36 1.17 -14.92 10.07
N SER A 37 0.07 -15.06 10.80
CA SER A 37 -1.02 -14.07 10.82
C SER A 37 -0.55 -12.68 11.27
N TRP A 38 0.49 -12.56 12.10
CA TRP A 38 1.04 -11.28 12.55
C TRP A 38 1.75 -10.55 11.40
N ALA A 39 2.64 -11.25 10.69
CA ALA A 39 3.29 -10.72 9.50
C ALA A 39 2.26 -10.30 8.43
N MET A 40 1.22 -11.12 8.21
CA MET A 40 0.14 -10.79 7.27
C MET A 40 -0.66 -9.56 7.70
N GLN A 41 -0.86 -9.33 9.00
CA GLN A 41 -1.48 -8.10 9.50
C GLN A 41 -0.59 -6.89 9.31
N GLY A 42 0.72 -7.04 9.51
CA GLY A 42 1.71 -5.99 9.21
C GLY A 42 1.69 -5.58 7.73
N LEU A 43 1.59 -6.55 6.82
CA LEU A 43 1.45 -6.28 5.38
C LEU A 43 0.14 -5.54 5.05
N LYS A 44 -0.98 -5.96 5.63
CA LYS A 44 -2.27 -5.26 5.48
C LYS A 44 -2.19 -3.81 6.01
N LEU A 45 -1.50 -3.59 7.13
CA LEU A 45 -1.30 -2.25 7.69
C LEU A 45 -0.45 -1.39 6.75
N HIS A 46 0.64 -1.94 6.20
CA HIS A 46 1.51 -1.24 5.25
C HIS A 46 0.74 -0.78 4.01
N ALA A 47 -0.10 -1.65 3.43
CA ALA A 47 -0.96 -1.29 2.31
C ALA A 47 -1.91 -0.12 2.67
N ARG A 48 -2.59 -0.18 3.82
CA ARG A 48 -3.50 0.90 4.26
C ARG A 48 -2.77 2.22 4.49
N VAL A 49 -1.59 2.20 5.11
CA VAL A 49 -0.79 3.41 5.37
C VAL A 49 -0.28 4.00 4.04
N SER A 50 0.19 3.16 3.12
CA SER A 50 0.60 3.59 1.78
C SER A 50 -0.53 4.29 1.02
N LEU A 51 -1.73 3.71 1.03
CA LEU A 51 -2.94 4.32 0.44
C LEU A 51 -3.33 5.63 1.14
N TRP A 52 -3.21 5.69 2.46
CA TRP A 52 -3.48 6.89 3.25
C TRP A 52 -2.49 8.03 2.91
N LEU A 53 -1.19 7.73 2.83
CA LEU A 53 -0.16 8.70 2.42
C LEU A 53 -0.43 9.22 1.01
N LEU A 54 -0.80 8.34 0.08
CA LEU A 54 -1.15 8.71 -1.28
C LEU A 54 -2.36 9.66 -1.30
N ARG A 55 -3.38 9.39 -0.49
CA ARG A 55 -4.56 10.25 -0.38
C ARG A 55 -4.20 11.62 0.18
N ILE A 56 -3.43 11.69 1.27
CA ILE A 56 -3.11 12.96 1.93
C ILE A 56 -2.12 13.81 1.11
N ILE A 57 -1.08 13.20 0.53
CA ILE A 57 -0.01 13.92 -0.17
C ILE A 57 -0.38 14.17 -1.64
N CYS A 58 -0.85 13.13 -2.32
CA CYS A 58 -1.13 13.17 -3.75
C CYS A 58 -2.60 13.44 -4.06
N GLY A 59 -3.54 13.31 -3.11
CA GLY A 59 -4.97 13.49 -3.36
C GLY A 59 -5.58 12.37 -4.19
N ILE A 60 -4.91 11.21 -4.28
CA ILE A 60 -5.36 10.06 -5.07
C ILE A 60 -6.02 9.05 -4.14
N SER A 61 -7.23 8.61 -4.50
CA SER A 61 -7.97 7.57 -3.78
C SER A 61 -8.02 6.28 -4.58
N MET A 62 -8.17 5.16 -3.88
CA MET A 62 -8.40 3.84 -4.46
C MET A 62 -9.88 3.49 -4.42
N GLU A 63 -10.39 2.93 -5.51
CA GLU A 63 -11.74 2.42 -5.64
C GLU A 63 -11.67 0.94 -6.03
N VAL A 64 -12.43 0.09 -5.34
CA VAL A 64 -12.61 -1.31 -5.71
C VAL A 64 -13.97 -1.44 -6.37
N ARG A 65 -14.01 -1.99 -7.58
CA ARG A 65 -15.24 -2.26 -8.34
C ARG A 65 -15.38 -3.75 -8.58
N GLY A 66 -16.61 -4.24 -8.68
CA GLY A 66 -16.87 -5.65 -8.95
C GLY A 66 -16.62 -6.56 -7.75
N SER A 67 -16.65 -6.04 -6.52
CA SER A 67 -16.47 -6.82 -5.29
C SER A 67 -17.55 -7.88 -5.10
N GLU A 68 -18.72 -7.66 -5.69
CA GLU A 68 -19.84 -8.61 -5.75
C GLU A 68 -19.55 -9.88 -6.57
N ASN A 69 -18.49 -9.87 -7.40
CA ASN A 69 -18.06 -11.06 -8.14
C ASN A 69 -17.16 -11.99 -7.29
N LEU A 70 -16.81 -11.60 -6.06
CA LEU A 70 -16.00 -12.44 -5.18
C LEU A 70 -16.87 -13.58 -4.62
N PRO A 71 -16.37 -14.84 -4.63
CA PRO A 71 -17.09 -15.94 -3.99
C PRO A 71 -17.02 -15.81 -2.47
N ASP A 72 -17.97 -16.43 -1.76
CA ASP A 72 -18.05 -16.43 -0.28
C ASP A 72 -16.91 -17.20 0.41
N GLY A 73 -16.00 -17.81 -0.35
CA GLY A 73 -14.93 -18.67 0.12
C GLY A 73 -13.56 -18.30 -0.43
N PRO A 74 -12.55 -19.18 -0.23
CA PRO A 74 -11.22 -18.99 -0.79
C PRO A 74 -11.27 -18.80 -2.31
N ALA A 75 -10.60 -17.76 -2.80
CA ALA A 75 -10.52 -17.43 -4.22
C ALA A 75 -9.07 -17.26 -4.65
N LEU A 76 -8.76 -17.65 -5.88
CA LEU A 76 -7.51 -17.28 -6.55
C LEU A 76 -7.74 -16.01 -7.36
N ILE A 77 -7.17 -14.90 -6.92
CA ILE A 77 -7.22 -13.63 -7.67
C ILE A 77 -6.07 -13.62 -8.67
N VAL A 78 -6.39 -13.46 -9.95
CA VAL A 78 -5.41 -13.32 -11.04
C VAL A 78 -5.44 -11.89 -11.53
N ALA A 79 -4.36 -11.16 -11.28
CA ALA A 79 -4.19 -9.77 -11.72
C ALA A 79 -2.97 -9.64 -12.63
N LYS A 80 -3.06 -8.77 -13.64
CA LYS A 80 -1.90 -8.41 -14.46
C LYS A 80 -0.92 -7.59 -13.61
N HIS A 81 0.36 -7.93 -13.66
CA HIS A 81 1.41 -7.17 -12.97
C HIS A 81 1.91 -6.04 -13.88
N GLN A 82 1.20 -4.91 -13.88
CA GLN A 82 1.43 -3.78 -14.77
C GLN A 82 2.07 -2.58 -14.05
N SER A 83 2.04 -2.54 -12.72
CA SER A 83 2.61 -1.45 -11.94
C SER A 83 3.02 -1.90 -10.54
N ALA A 84 3.79 -1.05 -9.86
CA ALA A 84 4.11 -1.23 -8.45
C ALA A 84 2.86 -1.26 -7.53
N TRP A 85 1.69 -0.86 -8.04
CA TRP A 85 0.43 -0.91 -7.32
C TRP A 85 -0.12 -2.34 -7.15
N ASP A 86 0.34 -3.29 -7.98
CA ASP A 86 -0.22 -4.64 -8.05
C ASP A 86 0.38 -5.59 -7.00
N THR A 87 1.23 -5.07 -6.09
CA THR A 87 1.96 -5.83 -5.04
C THR A 87 1.46 -5.46 -3.65
#